data_AF-A0A9D9QYP5-F1
#
_entry.id   AF-A0A9D9QYP5-F1
#
_cell.length_a   1.000
_cell.length_b   1.000
_cell.length_c   1.000
_cell.angle_alpha   90.00
_cell.angle_beta   90.00
_cell.angle_gamma   90.00
#
_symmetry.space_group_name_H-M   'P 1'
#
loop_
_entity.id
_entity.type
_entity.pdbx_description
1 polymer ?
#
loop_
_entity_poly.entity_id
_entity_poly.type
_entity_poly.pdbx_seq_one_letter_code
_entity_poly.pdbx_strand_id
1 'polypeptide(L)' 'MSNTTREKFPSQAVPEILTALQKIAESEGRPLQEILDEALREYIERKEKGQPRRQAMDAFAQSLSEFDQLYRELAK' A
#
# COMPACT_ATOMS: atom_id res chain seq x y z
N MET A 1 17.55 14.53 4.20
CA MET A 1 18.15 13.27 3.69
C MET A 1 18.39 12.36 4.89
N SER A 2 17.34 11.77 5.45
CA SER A 2 17.47 10.80 6.55
C SER A 2 17.92 9.47 5.95
N ASN A 3 19.23 9.20 6.01
CA ASN A 3 19.78 7.88 5.71
C ASN A 3 19.22 6.89 6.74
N THR A 4 18.10 6.25 6.42
CA THR A 4 17.60 5.11 7.18
C THR A 4 18.66 4.01 7.06
N THR A 5 19.33 3.70 8.17
CA THR A 5 20.31 2.60 8.24
C THR A 5 19.60 1.30 7.85
N ARG A 6 19.97 0.75 6.69
CA ARG A 6 19.43 -0.55 6.23
C ARG A 6 20.15 -1.68 6.97
N GLU A 7 19.39 -2.50 7.68
CA GLU A 7 19.90 -3.71 8.30
C GLU A 7 19.90 -4.87 7.29
N LYS A 8 20.94 -5.70 7.33
CA LYS A 8 21.00 -6.88 6.46
C LYS A 8 20.00 -7.92 6.97
N PHE A 9 18.94 -8.15 6.20
CA PHE A 9 17.92 -9.15 6.50
C PHE A 9 18.21 -10.47 5.75
N PRO A 10 18.72 -11.51 6.44
CA PRO A 10 18.89 -12.82 5.81
C PRO A 10 17.51 -13.47 5.64
N SER A 11 17.05 -13.58 4.40
CA SER A 11 15.81 -14.27 4.06
C SER A 11 16.02 -15.28 2.93
N GLN A 12 15.22 -16.34 2.96
CA GLN A 12 15.12 -17.32 1.90
C GLN A 12 13.77 -17.15 1.21
N ALA A 13 13.78 -17.11 -0.12
CA ALA A 13 12.58 -17.04 -0.94
C ALA A 13 12.62 -18.19 -1.96
N VAL A 14 11.43 -18.71 -2.30
CA VAL A 14 11.29 -19.71 -3.36
C VAL A 14 11.74 -19.08 -4.68
N PRO A 15 12.48 -19.80 -5.55
CA PRO A 15 13.00 -19.24 -6.80
C PRO A 15 11.93 -18.57 -7.67
N GLU A 16 10.73 -19.14 -7.72
CA GLU A 16 9.59 -18.61 -8.48
C GLU A 16 9.19 -17.20 -8.02
N ILE A 17 9.22 -16.94 -6.71
CA ILE A 17 8.89 -15.63 -6.12
C ILE A 17 9.97 -14.61 -6.48
N LEU A 18 11.25 -15.01 -6.41
CA LEU A 18 12.36 -14.14 -6.79
C LEU A 18 12.30 -13.77 -8.27
N THR A 19 12.00 -14.73 -9.14
CA THR A 19 11.83 -14.47 -10.58
C THR A 19 10.65 -13.54 -10.87
N ALA A 20 9.53 -13.70 -10.16
CA ALA A 20 8.39 -12.80 -10.31
C ALA A 20 8.74 -11.37 -9.88
N LEU A 21 9.39 -11.20 -8.73
CA LEU A 21 9.86 -9.90 -8.23
C LEU A 21 10.87 -9.23 -9.17
N GLN A 22 11.80 -10.00 -9.76
CA GLN A 22 12.75 -9.48 -10.75
C GLN A 22 12.05 -8.95 -12.00
N LYS A 23 11.06 -9.68 -12.53
CA LYS A 23 10.27 -9.23 -13.68
C LYS A 23 9.51 -7.94 -13.40
N ILE A 24 8.95 -7.80 -12.19
CA ILE A 24 8.25 -6.57 -11.77
C ILE A 24 9.25 -5.40 -11.72
N ALA A 25 10.40 -5.60 -11.08
CA ALA A 25 11.46 -4.59 -11.00
C ALA A 25 11.95 -4.14 -12.39
N GLU A 26 12.17 -5.09 -13.31
CA GLU A 26 12.52 -4.79 -14.70
C GLU A 26 11.42 -4.01 -15.43
N SER A 27 10.16 -4.40 -15.26
CA SER A 27 9.03 -3.73 -15.91
C SER A 27 8.80 -2.30 -15.42
N GLU A 28 9.09 -2.03 -14.13
CA GLU A 28 8.98 -0.70 -13.54
C GLU A 28 10.26 0.14 -13.69
N GLY A 29 11.37 -0.47 -14.15
CA GLY A 29 12.67 0.20 -14.24
C GLY A 29 13.26 0.56 -12.87
N ARG A 30 12.87 -0.17 -11.82
CA ARG A 30 13.23 0.12 -10.43
C ARG A 30 14.14 -0.96 -9.85
N PRO A 31 15.04 -0.62 -8.91
CA PRO A 31 15.84 -1.62 -8.22
C PRO A 31 14.97 -2.61 -7.45
N LEU A 32 15.32 -3.90 -7.52
CA LEU A 32 14.64 -4.98 -6.78
C LEU A 32 14.49 -4.70 -5.28
N GLN A 33 15.48 -4.01 -4.68
CA GLN A 33 15.45 -3.62 -3.27
C GLN A 33 14.31 -2.64 -2.96
N GLU A 34 14.00 -1.71 -3.87
CA GLU A 34 12.91 -0.75 -3.65
C GLU A 34 11.54 -1.42 -3.74
N ILE A 35 11.37 -2.32 -4.70
CA ILE A 35 10.16 -3.13 -4.83
C ILE A 35 9.97 -4.01 -3.59
N LEU A 36 11.05 -4.60 -3.08
CA LEU A 36 11.01 -5.43 -1.88
C LEU A 36 10.65 -4.60 -0.63
N ASP A 37 11.28 -3.44 -0.44
CA ASP A 37 10.99 -2.53 0.67
C ASP A 37 9.52 -2.05 0.62
N GLU A 38 9.01 -1.72 -0.56
CA GLU A 38 7.62 -1.32 -0.78
C GLU A 38 6.64 -2.46 -0.48
N ALA A 39 6.87 -3.64 -1.03
CA ALA A 39 6.03 -4.81 -0.80
C ALA A 39 5.98 -5.23 0.68
N LEU A 40 7.12 -5.17 1.39
CA LEU A 40 7.19 -5.46 2.81
C LEU A 40 6.44 -4.41 3.64
N ARG A 41 6.63 -3.12 3.33
CA ARG A 41 5.90 -2.04 4.00
C ARG A 41 4.39 -2.19 3.81
N GLU A 42 3.95 -2.46 2.59
CA GLU A 42 2.53 -2.64 2.29
C GLU A 42 1.98 -3.88 3.00
N TYR A 43 2.73 -4.99 3.04
CA TYR A 43 2.32 -6.20 3.76
C TYR A 43 2.18 -5.95 5.26
N ILE A 44 3.16 -5.28 5.89
CA ILE A 44 3.11 -4.91 7.31
C ILE A 44 1.93 -3.98 7.56
N GLU A 45 1.75 -2.94 6.74
CA GLU A 45 0.63 -2.02 6.88
C GLU A 45 -0.73 -2.72 6.77
N ARG A 46 -0.89 -3.64 5.82
CA ARG A 46 -2.09 -4.47 5.67
C ARG A 46 -2.35 -5.34 6.90
N LYS A 47 -1.30 -5.83 7.56
CA LYS A 47 -1.38 -6.70 8.74
C LYS A 47 -1.61 -5.93 10.03
N GLU A 48 -0.96 -4.78 10.20
CA GLU A 48 -1.04 -3.95 11.41
C GLU A 48 -2.29 -3.08 11.44
N LYS A 49 -2.67 -2.46 10.30
CA LYS A 49 -3.80 -1.53 10.26
C LYS A 49 -5.15 -2.19 10.02
N GLY A 50 -5.22 -3.51 9.86
CA GLY A 50 -6.48 -4.25 9.70
C GLY A 50 -7.43 -3.61 8.67
N GLN A 51 -7.12 -3.74 7.38
CA GLN A 51 -7.92 -3.23 6.26
C GLN A 51 -8.29 -1.72 6.32
N PRO A 52 -7.52 -0.84 5.64
CA PRO A 52 -7.86 0.57 5.44
C PRO A 52 -9.24 0.82 4.82
N ARG A 53 -9.79 -0.18 4.11
CA ARG A 53 -11.13 -0.10 3.51
C ARG A 53 -12.21 0.25 4.52
N ARG A 54 -12.14 -0.17 5.79
CA ARG A 54 -13.15 0.22 6.77
C ARG A 54 -13.05 1.70 7.12
N GLN A 55 -11.89 2.17 7.57
CA GLN A 55 -11.72 3.58 7.96
C GLN A 55 -11.95 4.55 6.81
N ALA A 56 -11.51 4.23 5.59
CA ALA A 56 -11.78 5.06 4.42
C ALA A 56 -13.28 5.05 4.03
N MET A 57 -13.96 3.91 4.13
CA MET A 57 -15.41 3.84 3.91
C MET A 57 -16.21 4.49 5.05
N ASP A 58 -15.71 4.45 6.28
CA ASP A 58 -16.31 5.11 7.44
C ASP A 58 -16.19 6.63 7.31
N ALA A 59 -15.02 7.14 6.95
CA ALA A 59 -14.81 8.56 6.65
C ALA A 59 -15.65 9.04 5.47
N PHE A 60 -15.80 8.20 4.43
CA PHE A 60 -16.68 8.46 3.30
C PHE A 60 -18.16 8.44 3.69
N ALA A 61 -18.61 7.48 4.50
CA ALA A 61 -19.98 7.43 5.00
C ALA A 61 -20.31 8.63 5.90
N GLN A 62 -19.34 9.07 6.71
CA GLN A 62 -19.47 10.25 7.56
C GLN A 62 -19.60 11.53 6.72
N SER A 63 -18.83 11.68 5.64
CA SER A 63 -18.97 12.84 4.74
C SER A 63 -20.29 12.83 3.97
N LEU A 64 -20.80 11.66 3.57
CA LEU A 64 -22.14 11.53 2.99
C LEU A 64 -23.24 12.02 3.94
N SER A 65 -23.12 11.72 5.24
CA SER A 65 -24.05 12.22 6.25
C SER A 65 -23.90 13.73 6.49
N GLU A 66 -22.67 14.25 6.48
CA GLU A 66 -22.38 15.66 6.73
C GLU A 66 -22.85 16.56 5.57
N PHE A 67 -22.73 16.09 4.34
CA PHE A 67 -23.06 16.83 3.12
C PHE A 67 -24.36 16.37 2.45
N ASP A 68 -25.23 15.64 3.15
CA ASP A 68 -26.49 15.09 2.62
C ASP A 68 -27.35 16.17 1.94
N GLN A 69 -27.45 17.35 2.53
CA GLN A 69 -28.20 18.47 1.96
C GLN A 69 -27.58 18.98 0.65
N LEU A 70 -26.25 19.14 0.60
CA LEU A 70 -25.54 19.61 -0.60
C LEU A 70 -25.70 18.60 -1.76
N TYR A 71 -25.59 17.31 -1.47
CA TYR A 71 -25.80 16.26 -2.47
C TYR A 71 -27.25 16.21 -2.96
N ARG A 72 -28.25 16.45 -2.11
CA ARG A 72 -29.66 16.55 -2.52
C ARG A 72 -29.94 17.75 -3.43
N GLU A 73 -29.24 18.86 -3.24
CA GLU A 73 -29.38 20.05 -4.06
C GLU A 73 -28.71 19.88 -5.43
N LEU A 74 -27.57 19.19 -5.50
CA LEU A 74 -26.87 18.86 -6.75
C LEU A 74 -27.55 17.75 -7.57
N ALA A 75 -28.40 16.93 -6.97
CA ALA A 75 -29.11 15.84 -7.63
C ALA A 75 -30.45 16.27 -8.27
N LYS A 76 -30.80 17.55 -8.23
CA LYS A 76 -31.97 18.15 -8.89
C LYS A 76 -31.57 18.86 -10.18
#